data_AF-A0A3S5IBJ5-F1
#
_entry.id   AF-A0A3S5IBJ5-F1
#
_cell.length_a   1.000
_cell.length_b   1.000
_cell.length_c   1.000
_cell.angle_alpha   90.00
_cell.angle_beta   90.00
_cell.angle_gamma   90.00
#
_symmetry.space_group_name_H-M   'P 1'
#
loop_
_entity.id
_entity.type
_entity.pdbx_description
1 polymer ?
#
loop_
_entity_poly.entity_id
_entity_poly.type
_entity_poly.pdbx_seq_one_letter_code
_entity_poly.pdbx_strand_id
1 'polypeptide(L)' 'MMLDMLAAIARKNYEDRRRRQAEGINKAKAEGRYRDRVADAQKHELVRILRLMHGKSLRETARLAGVSKMTVIRVCADVD' A
#
# COMPACT_ATOMS: atom_id res chain seq x y z
N MET A 1 -41.04 11.40 -13.13
CA MET A 1 -41.71 10.13 -12.77
C MET A 1 -40.92 8.89 -13.19
N MET A 2 -40.64 8.65 -14.48
CA MET A 2 -39.85 7.47 -14.89
C MET A 2 -38.36 7.57 -14.49
N LEU A 3 -37.76 8.77 -14.57
CA LEU A 3 -36.38 9.04 -14.15
C LEU A 3 -36.15 8.81 -12.65
N ASP A 4 -37.10 9.21 -11.81
CA ASP A 4 -37.00 9.07 -10.35
C ASP A 4 -37.01 7.60 -9.94
N MET A 5 -37.85 6.79 -10.61
CA MET A 5 -37.88 5.35 -10.41
C MET A 5 -36.58 4.68 -10.87
N LEU A 6 -36.04 5.08 -12.03
CA LEU A 6 -34.74 4.57 -12.51
C LEU A 6 -33.60 4.96 -11.56
N ALA A 7 -33.61 6.18 -11.03
CA ALA A 7 -32.64 6.65 -10.04
C ALA A 7 -32.73 5.84 -8.74
N ALA A 8 -33.93 5.54 -8.25
CA ALA A 8 -34.13 4.70 -7.07
C ALA A 8 -33.61 3.27 -7.29
N ILE A 9 -33.87 2.67 -8.46
CA ILE A 9 -33.36 1.33 -8.80
C ILE A 9 -31.83 1.34 -8.89
N ALA A 10 -31.23 2.34 -9.55
CA ALA A 10 -29.79 2.49 -9.64
C ALA A 10 -29.14 2.63 -8.25
N ARG A 11 -29.77 3.40 -7.36
CA ARG A 11 -29.31 3.58 -5.98
C ARG A 11 -29.33 2.28 -5.20
N LYS A 12 -30.44 1.55 -5.23
CA LYS A 12 -30.58 0.23 -4.57
C LYS A 12 -29.49 -0.74 -5.04
N ASN A 13 -29.28 -0.84 -6.36
CA ASN A 13 -28.28 -1.73 -6.93
C ASN A 13 -26.85 -1.36 -6.49
N TYR A 14 -26.55 -0.07 -6.35
CA TYR A 14 -25.26 0.39 -5.83
C TYR A 14 -25.06 -0.01 -4.37
N GLU A 15 -26.07 0.19 -3.53
CA GLU A 15 -26.04 -0.18 -2.12
C GLU A 15 -25.88 -1.69 -1.94
N ASP A 16 -26.60 -2.50 -2.72
CA ASP A 16 -26.47 -3.96 -2.68
C ASP A 16 -25.08 -4.46 -3.11
N ARG A 17 -24.40 -3.79 -4.05
CA ARG A 17 -23.01 -4.12 -4.41
C ARG A 17 -22.05 -3.78 -3.27
N ARG A 18 -22.23 -2.61 -2.64
CA ARG A 18 -21.41 -2.16 -1.50
C ARG A 18 -21.58 -3.10 -0.30
N ARG A 19 -22.80 -3.54 -0.01
CA ARG A 19 -23.09 -4.52 1.06
C ARG A 19 -22.35 -5.83 0.82
N ARG A 20 -22.50 -6.43 -0.37
CA ARG A 20 -21.82 -7.69 -0.73
C ARG A 20 -20.29 -7.56 -0.73
N GLN A 21 -19.78 -6.42 -1.20
CA GLN A 21 -18.35 -6.14 -1.14
C GLN A 21 -17.85 -6.08 0.32
N ALA A 22 -18.60 -5.40 1.20
CA ALA A 22 -18.25 -5.32 2.62
C ALA A 22 -18.28 -6.69 3.31
N GLU A 23 -19.31 -7.51 3.05
CA GLU A 23 -19.39 -8.90 3.54
C GLU A 23 -18.17 -9.72 3.07
N GLY A 24 -17.82 -9.63 1.78
CA GLY A 24 -16.66 -10.30 1.22
C GLY A 24 -15.33 -9.83 1.83
N ILE A 25 -15.16 -8.51 2.02
CA ILE A 25 -13.99 -7.93 2.69
C ILE A 25 -13.90 -8.43 4.13
N ASN A 26 -15.00 -8.42 4.89
CA ASN A 26 -15.02 -8.86 6.28
C ASN A 26 -14.64 -10.34 6.40
N LYS A 27 -15.18 -11.19 5.51
CA LYS A 27 -14.80 -12.61 5.44
C LYS A 27 -13.31 -12.78 5.13
N ALA A 28 -12.79 -12.10 4.11
CA ALA A 28 -11.37 -12.19 3.75
C ALA A 28 -10.42 -11.60 4.80
N LYS A 29 -10.87 -10.61 5.59
CA LYS A 29 -10.14 -10.12 6.77
C LYS A 29 -10.11 -11.16 7.89
N ALA A 30 -11.24 -11.80 8.19
CA ALA A 30 -11.32 -12.87 9.18
C ALA A 30 -10.46 -14.08 8.79
N GLU A 31 -10.37 -14.40 7.50
CA GLU A 31 -9.49 -15.42 6.93
C GLU A 31 -8.01 -14.98 6.84
N GLY A 32 -7.66 -13.75 7.25
CA GLY A 32 -6.28 -13.25 7.23
C GLY A 32 -5.67 -13.05 5.83
N ARG A 33 -6.50 -12.94 4.79
CA ARG A 33 -6.02 -12.82 3.39
C ARG A 33 -5.48 -11.44 3.05
N TYR A 34 -5.95 -10.40 3.74
CA TYR A 34 -5.43 -9.06 3.61
C TYR A 34 -4.08 -8.95 4.31
N ARG A 35 -3.01 -8.88 3.52
CA ARG A 35 -1.67 -8.54 3.97
C ARG A 35 -1.40 -7.09 3.61
N ASP A 36 -0.77 -6.35 4.51
CA ASP A 36 -0.26 -5.03 4.20
C ASP A 36 0.78 -5.10 3.08
N ARG A 37 1.15 -3.93 2.56
CA ARG A 37 2.22 -3.83 1.57
C ARG A 37 3.53 -4.30 2.20
N VAL A 38 4.00 -5.47 1.77
CA VAL A 38 5.28 -6.03 2.22
C VAL A 38 6.43 -5.21 1.67
N ALA A 39 7.41 -4.93 2.53
CA ALA A 39 8.63 -4.24 2.18
C ALA A 39 9.48 -5.07 1.20
N ASP A 40 10.17 -4.38 0.28
CA ASP A 40 11.14 -5.01 -0.61
C ASP A 40 12.46 -5.20 0.14
N ALA A 41 12.66 -6.42 0.66
CA ALA A 41 13.79 -6.76 1.50
C ALA A 41 15.14 -6.53 0.79
N GLN A 42 15.22 -6.81 -0.51
CA GLN A 42 16.45 -6.65 -1.28
C GLN A 42 16.83 -5.17 -1.42
N LYS A 43 15.85 -4.31 -1.71
CA LYS A 43 16.08 -2.86 -1.77
C LYS A 43 16.44 -2.28 -0.41
N HIS A 44 15.80 -2.76 0.66
CA HIS A 44 16.12 -2.31 2.01
C HIS A 44 17.55 -2.68 2.38
N GLU A 45 17.99 -3.89 2.05
CA GLU A 45 19.36 -4.33 2.29
C GLU A 45 20.38 -3.52 1.49
N LEU A 46 20.13 -3.29 0.20
CA LEU A 46 20.98 -2.43 -0.63
C LEU A 46 21.10 -1.02 -0.04
N VAL A 47 20.00 -0.44 0.43
CA VAL A 47 20.01 0.87 1.09
C VAL A 47 20.87 0.84 2.36
N ARG A 48 20.78 -0.21 3.18
CA ARG A 48 21.62 -0.37 4.38
C ARG A 48 23.09 -0.48 4.03
N ILE A 49 23.45 -1.31 3.05
CA ILE A 49 24.83 -1.45 2.56
C ILE A 49 25.41 -0.09 2.12
N LEU A 50 24.67 0.65 1.30
CA LEU A 50 25.12 1.94 0.76
C LEU A 50 25.23 3.02 1.84
N ARG A 51 24.37 2.98 2.87
CA ARG A 51 24.34 3.99 3.95
C ARG A 51 25.32 3.68 5.08
N LEU A 52 25.31 2.44 5.59
CA LEU A 52 26.05 2.03 6.76
C LEU A 52 27.49 1.63 6.43
N MET A 53 27.72 0.89 5.34
CA MET A 53 29.08 0.45 4.98
C MET A 53 29.82 1.46 4.10
N HIS A 54 29.12 2.10 3.15
CA HIS A 54 29.75 3.01 2.20
C HIS A 54 29.57 4.50 2.51
N GLY A 55 28.80 4.87 3.54
CA GLY A 55 28.63 6.27 3.97
C GLY A 55 28.02 7.20 2.91
N LYS A 56 27.35 6.67 1.88
CA LYS A 56 26.84 7.48 0.76
C LYS A 56 25.72 8.41 1.20
N SER A 57 25.59 9.56 0.55
CA SER A 57 24.51 10.51 0.86
C SER A 57 23.10 9.95 0.58
N LEU A 58 22.07 10.51 1.22
CA LEU A 58 20.68 10.08 1.02
C LEU A 58 20.23 10.15 -0.45
N ARG A 59 20.62 11.22 -1.15
CA ARG A 59 20.25 11.43 -2.56
C ARG A 59 20.98 10.46 -3.49
N GLU A 60 22.25 10.19 -3.22
CA GLU A 60 23.04 9.24 -4.00
C GLU A 60 22.54 7.81 -3.79
N THR A 61 22.27 7.42 -2.54
CA THR A 61 21.70 6.11 -2.20
C THR A 61 20.36 5.90 -2.89
N ALA A 62 19.47 6.89 -2.83
CA ALA A 62 18.17 6.84 -3.50
C ALA A 62 18.32 6.60 -5.01
N ARG A 63 19.28 7.27 -5.65
CA ARG A 63 19.58 7.10 -7.08
C ARG A 63 20.09 5.69 -7.40
N LEU A 64 21.06 5.20 -6.62
CA LEU A 64 21.68 3.88 -6.83
C LEU A 64 20.74 2.71 -6.53
N ALA A 65 19.91 2.83 -5.49
CA ALA A 65 18.94 1.81 -5.12
C ALA A 65 17.61 1.91 -5.88
N GLY A 66 17.43 2.94 -6.72
CA GLY A 66 16.21 3.15 -7.50
C GLY A 66 14.97 3.40 -6.64
N VAL A 67 15.12 4.05 -5.49
CA VAL A 67 14.04 4.34 -4.54
C VAL A 67 13.93 5.83 -4.25
N SER A 68 12.80 6.26 -3.70
CA SER A 68 12.64 7.65 -3.27
C SER A 68 13.58 7.97 -2.09
N LYS A 69 14.00 9.24 -1.97
CA LYS A 69 14.72 9.72 -0.77
C LYS A 69 13.97 9.40 0.52
N MET A 70 12.64 9.47 0.50
CA MET A 70 11.81 9.18 1.66
C MET A 70 11.85 7.71 2.06
N THR A 71 11.93 6.80 1.09
CA THR A 71 12.14 5.37 1.34
C THR A 71 13.48 5.15 2.03
N VAL A 72 14.56 5.82 1.59
CA VAL A 72 15.87 5.72 2.24
C VAL A 72 15.80 6.20 3.70
N ILE A 73 15.15 7.35 3.96
CA ILE A 73 14.98 7.88 5.32
C ILE A 73 14.20 6.89 6.19
N ARG A 74 13.06 6.38 5.69
CA ARG A 74 12.23 5.42 6.43
C ARG A 74 13.00 4.15 6.75
N VAL A 75 13.69 3.56 5.76
CA VAL A 75 14.50 2.35 5.96
C VAL A 75 15.63 2.57 6.97
N CYS A 76 16.21 3.78 7.03
CA CYS A 76 17.21 4.10 8.05
C CYS A 76 16.60 4.37 9.44
N ALA A 77 15.34 4.81 9.50
CA ALA A 77 14.63 5.12 10.74
C ALA A 77 13.98 3.89 11.37
N ASP A 78 13.56 2.92 10.56
CA ASP A 78 13.02 1.61 11.01
C ASP A 78 14.12 0.66 11.55
N VAL A 79 15.34 1.17 11.77
CA VAL A 79 16.45 0.44 12.40
C VAL A 79 16.47 0.80 13.88
N ASP A 80 15.66 0.08 14.66
CA ASP A 80 15.85 -0.14 16.09
C ASP A 80 16.36 -1.57 16.30
#